data_AF-A0A1I0HVF5-F1
#
_entry.id   AF-A0A1I0HVF5-F1
#
_cell.length_a   1.000
_cell.length_b   1.000
_cell.length_c   1.000
_cell.angle_alpha   90.00
_cell.angle_beta   90.00
_cell.angle_gamma   90.00
#
_symmetry.space_group_name_H-M   'P 1'
#
loop_
_entity.id
_entity.type
_entity.pdbx_description
1 polymer ?
#
loop_
_entity_poly.entity_id
_entity_poly.type
_entity_poly.pdbx_seq_one_letter_code
_entity_poly.pdbx_strand_id
1 'polypeptide(L)'
;MNVWLNVIYKMMADGCSNELIYFYIKRQKVFHESENKLADYIYLIGKNNFPDRTPFNAKTTMEWVLPPEVIIIARTDLLKYILTCNPKMKRDSNIEKYISQIKSLYPVVEKVETMFKEFHALLMGRDERKLDGYLEKYGESKLESFCNGIKKDITPVKNAISLSVGSGFVEGNNKFKVLKRIVYGRSGLVNLEKKYKLAFLPKNQDFSLSSLV
;
A
#
# COMPACT_ATOMS: atom_id res chain seq x y z
N MET A 1 -32.59 32.58 18.40
CA MET A 1 -31.16 32.78 18.10
C MET A 1 -30.38 31.72 18.88
N ASN A 2 -29.50 30.93 18.26
CA ASN A 2 -28.79 29.85 18.96
C ASN A 2 -27.84 30.47 20.00
N VAL A 3 -28.08 30.19 21.28
CA VAL A 3 -27.35 30.76 22.43
C VAL A 3 -25.85 30.49 22.33
N TRP A 4 -25.46 29.36 21.74
CA TRP A 4 -24.07 28.97 21.57
C TRP A 4 -23.31 29.84 20.57
N LEU A 5 -23.97 30.40 19.56
CA LEU A 5 -23.30 31.30 18.59
C LEU A 5 -22.79 32.56 19.29
N ASN A 6 -23.58 33.13 20.20
CA ASN A 6 -23.19 34.32 20.96
C ASN A 6 -22.08 34.00 21.97
N VAL A 7 -22.12 32.82 22.60
CA VAL A 7 -21.05 32.35 23.51
C VAL A 7 -19.74 32.17 22.74
N ILE A 8 -19.78 31.49 21.59
CA ILE A 8 -18.60 31.27 20.72
C ILE A 8 -18.01 32.62 20.30
N TYR A 9 -18.84 33.54 19.80
CA TYR A 9 -18.40 34.86 19.36
C TYR A 9 -17.72 35.65 20.49
N LYS A 10 -18.33 35.70 21.68
CA LYS A 10 -17.76 36.42 22.83
C LYS A 10 -16.44 35.81 23.30
N MET A 11 -16.40 34.48 23.48
CA MET A 11 -15.15 33.80 23.86
C MET A 11 -14.04 34.02 22.82
N MET A 12 -14.40 34.08 21.54
CA MET A 12 -13.45 34.43 20.49
C MET A 12 -12.96 35.87 20.62
N ALA A 13 -13.86 36.84 20.81
CA ALA A 13 -13.50 38.24 21.01
C ALA A 13 -12.59 38.44 22.24
N ASP A 14 -12.78 37.63 23.28
CA ASP A 14 -11.95 37.60 24.49
C ASP A 14 -10.60 36.87 24.30
N GLY A 15 -10.31 36.37 23.10
CA GLY A 15 -9.03 35.73 22.76
C GLY A 15 -8.89 34.25 23.15
N CYS A 16 -9.96 33.58 23.61
CA CYS A 16 -9.92 32.15 23.96
C CYS A 16 -9.65 31.27 22.73
N SER A 17 -8.78 30.27 22.81
CA SER A 17 -8.47 29.38 21.66
C SER A 17 -9.70 28.57 21.19
N ASN A 18 -9.66 28.13 19.93
CA ASN A 18 -10.76 27.35 19.35
C ASN A 18 -10.98 26.03 20.10
N GLU A 19 -9.91 25.40 20.56
CA GLU A 19 -9.91 24.16 21.35
C GLU A 19 -10.58 24.38 22.70
N LEU A 20 -10.25 25.50 23.38
CA LEU A 20 -10.84 25.85 24.66
C LEU A 20 -12.36 26.06 24.51
N ILE A 21 -12.79 26.79 23.49
CA ILE A 21 -14.20 27.04 23.20
C ILE A 21 -14.92 25.71 22.91
N TYR A 22 -14.33 24.85 22.09
CA TYR A 22 -14.90 23.55 21.72
C TYR A 22 -15.09 22.65 22.94
N PHE A 23 -14.06 22.46 23.78
CA PHE A 23 -14.16 21.60 24.96
C PHE A 23 -15.02 22.22 26.07
N TYR A 24 -15.01 23.55 26.21
CA TYR A 24 -15.85 24.24 27.17
C TYR A 24 -17.33 24.00 26.87
N ILE A 25 -17.76 24.23 25.62
CA ILE A 25 -19.16 24.04 25.20
C ILE A 25 -19.54 22.55 25.22
N LYS A 26 -18.67 21.67 24.71
CA LYS A 26 -18.90 20.22 24.69
C LYS A 26 -19.14 19.62 26.09
N ARG A 27 -18.59 20.22 27.15
CA ARG A 27 -18.78 19.77 28.54
C ARG A 27 -20.04 20.33 29.21
N GLN A 28 -20.77 21.26 28.58
CA GLN A 28 -21.97 21.85 29.16
C GLN A 28 -23.13 20.85 29.12
N LYS A 29 -23.77 20.61 30.28
CA LYS A 29 -24.90 19.67 30.39
C LYS A 29 -26.11 20.06 29.53
N VAL A 30 -26.24 21.35 29.23
CA VAL A 30 -27.34 21.94 28.44
C VAL A 30 -27.05 21.96 26.93
N PHE A 31 -25.86 21.55 26.51
CA PHE A 31 -25.51 21.41 25.09
C PHE A 31 -25.97 20.04 24.59
N HIS A 32 -27.01 20.02 23.74
CA HIS A 32 -27.58 18.78 23.18
C HIS A 32 -27.43 18.68 21.66
N GLU A 33 -26.69 19.61 21.04
CA GLU A 33 -26.44 19.57 19.60
C GLU A 33 -25.27 18.65 19.25
N SER A 34 -25.11 18.34 17.96
CA SER A 34 -24.03 17.47 17.51
C SER A 34 -22.66 18.15 17.56
N GLU A 35 -21.61 17.37 17.81
CA GLU A 35 -20.24 17.86 17.82
C GLU A 35 -19.80 18.45 16.47
N ASN A 36 -20.33 17.90 15.36
CA ASN A 36 -20.12 18.44 14.02
C ASN A 36 -20.69 19.86 13.89
N LYS A 37 -21.92 20.11 14.40
CA LYS A 37 -22.51 21.44 14.39
C LYS A 37 -21.70 22.43 15.23
N LEU A 38 -21.21 22.01 16.39
CA LEU A 38 -20.33 22.85 17.21
C LEU A 38 -19.04 23.23 16.46
N ALA A 39 -18.43 22.25 15.78
CA ALA A 39 -17.25 22.49 14.98
C ALA A 39 -17.53 23.46 13.82
N ASP A 40 -18.67 23.32 13.14
CA ASP A 40 -19.10 24.21 12.07
C ASP A 40 -19.31 25.64 12.60
N TYR A 41 -19.92 25.81 13.78
CA TYR A 41 -20.11 27.13 14.39
C TYR A 41 -18.79 27.82 14.70
N ILE A 42 -17.85 27.11 15.31
CA ILE A 42 -16.52 27.65 15.63
C ILE A 42 -15.77 27.99 14.33
N TYR A 43 -15.83 27.11 13.31
CA TYR A 43 -15.20 27.36 12.02
C TYR A 43 -15.78 28.60 11.31
N LEU A 44 -17.11 28.67 11.16
CA LEU A 44 -17.79 29.73 10.42
C LEU A 44 -17.67 31.08 11.13
N ILE A 45 -17.83 31.13 12.47
CA ILE A 45 -17.68 32.36 13.23
C ILE A 45 -16.23 32.86 13.17
N GLY A 46 -15.26 31.97 13.39
CA GLY A 46 -13.84 32.29 13.29
C GLY A 46 -13.48 32.86 11.92
N LYS A 47 -13.84 32.14 10.84
CA LYS A 47 -13.51 32.54 9.47
C LYS A 47 -14.13 33.87 9.05
N ASN A 48 -15.37 34.14 9.45
CA ASN A 48 -16.10 35.33 8.97
C ASN A 48 -15.81 36.58 9.81
N ASN A 49 -15.46 36.43 11.10
CA ASN A 49 -15.36 37.56 12.02
C ASN A 49 -13.93 37.78 12.56
N PHE A 50 -13.06 36.77 12.45
CA PHE A 50 -11.71 36.79 13.01
C PHE A 50 -10.71 36.18 12.01
N PRO A 51 -10.44 36.86 10.88
CA PRO A 51 -9.68 36.30 9.75
C PRO A 51 -8.22 35.92 10.10
N ASP A 52 -7.65 36.54 11.14
CA ASP A 52 -6.28 36.25 11.60
C ASP A 52 -6.17 34.95 12.42
N ARG A 53 -7.29 34.31 12.74
CA ARG A 53 -7.30 33.08 13.53
C ARG A 53 -7.10 31.85 12.66
N THR A 54 -6.41 30.87 13.22
CA THR A 54 -6.31 29.55 12.61
C THR A 54 -7.71 28.92 12.48
N PRO A 55 -8.05 28.35 11.30
CA PRO A 55 -9.33 27.66 11.14
C PRO A 55 -9.44 26.46 12.07
N PHE A 56 -10.58 26.33 12.76
CA PHE A 56 -10.81 25.22 13.67
C PHE A 56 -11.04 23.90 12.91
N ASN A 57 -10.41 22.82 13.38
CA ASN A 57 -10.64 21.46 12.92
C ASN A 57 -10.80 20.52 14.11
N ALA A 58 -12.03 20.07 14.38
CA ALA A 58 -12.30 19.17 15.49
C ALA A 58 -11.54 17.84 15.40
N LYS A 59 -11.20 17.35 14.20
CA LYS A 59 -10.49 16.08 14.01
C LYS A 59 -9.05 16.11 14.53
N THR A 60 -8.47 17.28 14.70
CA THR A 60 -7.10 17.45 15.20
C THR A 60 -7.05 17.84 16.68
N THR A 61 -8.20 17.94 17.35
CA THR A 61 -8.28 18.36 18.77
C THR A 61 -8.02 17.24 19.76
N MET A 62 -8.09 15.99 19.31
CA MET A 62 -7.82 14.81 20.13
C MET A 62 -6.88 13.90 19.37
N GLU A 63 -5.89 13.37 20.08
CA GLU A 63 -5.05 12.29 19.59
C GLU A 63 -5.47 10.99 20.29
N TRP A 64 -5.84 9.99 19.51
CA TRP A 64 -6.08 8.65 20.03
C TRP A 64 -4.74 7.96 20.21
N VAL A 65 -4.23 7.98 21.44
CA VAL A 65 -2.98 7.32 21.80
C VAL A 65 -3.30 5.96 22.43
N LEU A 66 -2.76 4.90 21.85
CA LEU A 66 -2.81 3.58 22.47
C LEU A 66 -1.84 3.55 23.67
N PRO A 67 -2.20 2.90 24.79
CA PRO A 67 -1.30 2.77 25.93
C PRO A 67 0.03 2.13 25.53
N PRO A 68 1.17 2.54 26.12
CA PRO A 68 2.49 2.08 25.73
C PRO A 68 2.71 0.58 25.95
N GLU A 69 1.90 -0.07 26.78
CA GLU A 69 1.94 -1.51 27.05
C GLU A 69 1.27 -2.34 25.95
N VAL A 70 0.50 -1.71 25.06
CA VAL A 70 -0.22 -2.40 23.98
C VAL A 70 0.72 -2.63 22.80
N ILE A 71 1.00 -3.91 22.52
CA ILE A 71 1.77 -4.30 21.34
C ILE A 71 0.84 -4.34 20.13
N ILE A 72 1.16 -3.52 19.13
CA ILE A 72 0.40 -3.42 17.89
C ILE A 72 1.11 -4.25 16.83
N ILE A 73 0.39 -5.22 16.24
CA ILE A 73 0.85 -5.97 15.08
C ILE A 73 0.00 -5.54 13.89
N ALA A 74 0.59 -4.76 12.98
CA ALA A 74 -0.10 -4.37 11.77
C ALA A 74 -0.26 -5.56 10.82
N ARG A 75 -1.38 -5.60 10.08
CA ARG A 75 -1.63 -6.63 9.05
C ARG A 75 -0.48 -6.78 8.08
N THR A 76 0.11 -5.67 7.65
CA THR A 76 1.24 -5.65 6.70
C THR A 76 2.46 -6.35 7.25
N ASP A 77 2.75 -6.18 8.54
CA ASP A 77 3.95 -6.74 9.15
C ASP A 77 3.76 -8.23 9.45
N LEU A 78 2.55 -8.64 9.83
CA LEU A 78 2.18 -10.06 9.90
C LEU A 78 2.29 -10.74 8.53
N LEU A 79 1.79 -10.12 7.47
CA LEU A 79 1.91 -10.65 6.10
C LEU A 79 3.37 -10.77 5.66
N LYS A 80 4.20 -9.74 5.90
CA LYS A 80 5.64 -9.82 5.62
C LYS A 80 6.28 -10.98 6.39
N TYR A 81 5.93 -11.16 7.66
CA TYR A 81 6.48 -12.23 8.48
C TYR A 81 6.16 -13.62 7.91
N ILE A 82 4.88 -13.91 7.62
CA ILE A 82 4.47 -15.24 7.16
C ILE A 82 4.87 -15.53 5.71
N LEU A 83 4.98 -14.50 4.86
CA LEU A 83 5.34 -14.63 3.44
C LEU A 83 6.85 -14.47 3.18
N THR A 84 7.69 -14.39 4.21
CA THR A 84 9.15 -14.33 4.04
C THR A 84 9.78 -15.71 4.19
N CYS A 85 10.23 -16.27 3.06
CA CYS A 85 10.96 -17.54 3.01
C CYS A 85 12.48 -17.40 3.17
N ASN A 86 13.04 -16.19 3.01
CA ASN A 86 14.49 -15.98 3.06
C ASN A 86 15.02 -16.02 4.51
N PRO A 87 15.91 -16.96 4.86
CA PRO A 87 16.44 -17.08 6.23
C PRO A 87 17.35 -15.92 6.63
N LYS A 88 17.86 -15.13 5.67
CA LYS A 88 18.75 -13.98 5.94
C LYS A 88 17.99 -12.72 6.35
N MET A 89 16.66 -12.70 6.21
CA MET A 89 15.86 -11.53 6.58
C MET A 89 15.54 -11.55 8.07
N LYS A 90 15.87 -10.45 8.76
CA LYS A 90 15.54 -10.27 10.17
C LYS A 90 14.02 -10.30 10.33
N ARG A 91 13.53 -11.25 11.13
CA ARG A 91 12.12 -11.35 11.48
C ARG A 91 11.80 -10.42 12.65
N ASP A 92 10.55 -9.97 12.68
CA ASP A 92 10.05 -9.12 13.76
C ASP A 92 9.89 -9.96 15.05
N SER A 93 10.64 -9.60 16.08
CA SER A 93 10.68 -10.30 17.36
C SER A 93 9.34 -10.25 18.12
N ASN A 94 8.56 -9.18 17.95
CA ASN A 94 7.24 -9.08 18.57
C ASN A 94 6.27 -10.04 17.90
N ILE A 95 6.28 -10.13 16.57
CA ILE A 95 5.42 -11.07 15.84
C ILE A 95 5.80 -12.52 16.15
N GLU A 96 7.10 -12.82 16.21
CA GLU A 96 7.59 -14.16 16.55
C GLU A 96 7.10 -14.63 17.93
N LYS A 97 7.07 -13.73 18.92
CA LYS A 97 6.54 -14.04 20.26
C LYS A 97 5.07 -14.44 20.25
N TYR A 98 4.25 -13.80 19.41
CA TYR A 98 2.79 -13.97 19.41
C TYR A 98 2.26 -14.83 18.26
N ILE A 99 3.10 -15.28 17.32
CA ILE A 99 2.63 -15.98 16.11
C ILE A 99 1.83 -17.24 16.43
N SER A 100 2.23 -18.01 17.44
CA SER A 100 1.51 -19.22 17.85
C SER A 100 0.10 -18.90 18.35
N GLN A 101 -0.04 -17.82 19.13
CA GLN A 101 -1.34 -17.36 19.62
C GLN A 101 -2.19 -16.83 18.46
N ILE A 102 -1.59 -16.06 17.55
CA ILE A 102 -2.26 -15.53 16.36
C ILE A 102 -2.79 -16.68 15.49
N LYS A 103 -2.01 -17.73 15.25
CA LYS A 103 -2.44 -18.91 14.48
C LYS A 103 -3.56 -19.68 15.17
N SER A 104 -3.49 -19.81 16.49
CA SER A 104 -4.55 -20.46 17.27
C SER A 104 -5.88 -19.70 17.20
N LEU A 105 -5.83 -18.37 17.32
CA LEU A 105 -7.02 -17.51 17.22
C LEU A 105 -7.53 -17.36 15.78
N TYR A 106 -6.61 -17.33 14.82
CA TYR A 106 -6.89 -17.12 13.40
C TYR A 106 -6.24 -18.20 12.53
N PRO A 107 -6.83 -19.41 12.44
CA PRO A 107 -6.28 -20.53 11.66
C PRO A 107 -6.06 -20.20 10.17
N VAL A 108 -6.71 -19.16 9.66
CA VAL A 108 -6.47 -18.64 8.29
C VAL A 108 -5.02 -18.23 8.06
N VAL A 109 -4.33 -17.72 9.08
CA VAL A 109 -2.94 -17.26 8.98
C VAL A 109 -2.02 -18.43 8.63
N GLU A 110 -2.22 -19.56 9.32
CA GLU A 110 -1.46 -20.79 9.05
C GLU A 110 -1.76 -21.37 7.67
N LYS A 111 -3.04 -21.37 7.25
CA LYS A 111 -3.42 -21.80 5.90
C LYS A 111 -2.71 -20.98 4.81
N VAL A 112 -2.69 -19.65 4.96
CA VAL A 112 -2.02 -18.75 4.00
C VAL A 112 -0.51 -18.97 3.98
N GLU A 113 0.11 -19.11 5.15
CA GLU A 113 1.55 -19.39 5.25
C GLU A 113 1.91 -20.71 4.56
N THR A 114 1.13 -21.77 4.79
CA THR A 114 1.34 -23.08 4.18
C THR A 114 1.18 -23.04 2.66
N MET A 115 0.10 -22.43 2.16
CA MET A 115 -0.14 -22.24 0.72
C MET A 115 1.06 -21.54 0.06
N PHE A 116 1.53 -20.45 0.67
CA PHE A 116 2.65 -19.68 0.13
C PHE A 116 3.97 -20.47 0.16
N LYS A 117 4.29 -21.14 1.26
CA LYS A 117 5.52 -21.93 1.38
C LYS A 117 5.54 -23.11 0.42
N GLU A 118 4.41 -23.80 0.24
CA GLU A 118 4.29 -24.87 -0.76
C GLU A 118 4.54 -24.34 -2.18
N PHE A 119 3.94 -23.21 -2.54
CA PHE A 119 4.16 -22.59 -3.84
C PHE A 119 5.60 -22.11 -4.04
N HIS A 120 6.21 -21.49 -3.03
CA HIS A 120 7.60 -21.05 -3.09
C HIS A 120 8.56 -22.25 -3.24
N ALA A 121 8.35 -23.32 -2.47
CA ALA A 121 9.16 -24.54 -2.58
C ALA A 121 9.01 -25.19 -3.96
N LEU A 122 7.83 -25.11 -4.56
CA LEU A 122 7.55 -25.56 -5.91
C LEU A 122 8.29 -24.75 -6.96
N LEU A 123 8.25 -23.41 -6.87
CA LEU A 123 9.00 -22.55 -7.80
C LEU A 123 10.52 -22.75 -7.71
N MET A 124 11.04 -23.05 -6.52
CA MET A 124 12.48 -23.27 -6.31
C MET A 124 12.91 -24.73 -6.54
N GLY A 125 11.99 -25.68 -6.49
CA GLY A 125 12.23 -27.09 -6.77
C GLY A 125 12.06 -27.32 -8.26
N ARG A 126 13.15 -27.60 -8.97
CA ARG A 126 13.27 -27.76 -10.44
C ARG A 126 12.44 -28.91 -11.07
N ASP A 127 11.31 -29.26 -10.46
CA ASP A 127 10.42 -30.35 -10.81
C ASP A 127 9.04 -29.77 -11.15
N GLU A 128 8.76 -29.59 -12.44
CA GLU A 128 7.52 -28.96 -12.89
C GLU A 128 6.27 -29.82 -12.64
N ARG A 129 6.42 -31.13 -12.38
CA ARG A 129 5.28 -32.06 -12.20
C ARG A 129 4.52 -31.77 -10.91
N LYS A 130 5.20 -31.20 -9.91
CA LYS A 130 4.57 -30.80 -8.64
C LYS A 130 3.56 -29.66 -8.81
N LEU A 131 3.65 -28.90 -9.91
CA LEU A 131 2.71 -27.82 -10.22
C LEU A 131 1.28 -28.33 -10.37
N ASP A 132 1.10 -29.46 -11.05
CA ASP A 132 -0.24 -30.00 -11.31
C ASP A 132 -0.94 -30.36 -10.00
N GLY A 133 -0.23 -31.03 -9.08
CA GLY A 133 -0.76 -31.36 -7.74
C GLY A 133 -1.07 -30.13 -6.87
N TYR A 134 -0.31 -29.04 -6.99
CA TYR A 134 -0.64 -27.78 -6.33
C TYR A 134 -1.93 -27.16 -6.89
N LEU A 135 -2.10 -27.19 -8.21
CA LEU A 135 -3.28 -26.63 -8.88
C LEU A 135 -4.55 -27.44 -8.63
N GLU A 136 -4.43 -28.76 -8.45
CA GLU A 136 -5.54 -29.62 -8.00
C GLU A 136 -5.91 -29.31 -6.54
N LYS A 137 -4.91 -29.26 -5.65
CA LYS A 137 -5.12 -29.03 -4.20
C LYS A 137 -5.77 -27.68 -3.90
N TYR A 138 -5.42 -26.62 -4.65
CA TYR A 138 -5.87 -25.25 -4.37
C TYR A 138 -6.81 -24.66 -5.42
N GLY A 139 -7.17 -25.43 -6.46
CA GLY A 139 -8.00 -24.97 -7.58
C GLY A 139 -9.38 -24.47 -7.18
N GLU A 140 -9.99 -25.07 -6.14
CA GLU A 140 -11.32 -24.68 -5.62
C GLU A 140 -11.24 -23.83 -4.34
N SER A 141 -10.03 -23.40 -3.97
CA SER A 141 -9.81 -22.57 -2.79
C SER A 141 -9.99 -21.08 -3.10
N LYS A 142 -9.73 -20.21 -2.11
CA LYS A 142 -9.65 -18.74 -2.34
C LYS A 142 -8.58 -18.32 -3.37
N LEU A 143 -7.71 -19.24 -3.78
CA LEU A 143 -6.72 -19.04 -4.84
C LEU A 143 -7.21 -19.46 -6.24
N GLU A 144 -8.47 -19.82 -6.42
CA GLU A 144 -9.03 -20.26 -7.71
C GLU A 144 -8.63 -19.34 -8.88
N SER A 145 -8.81 -18.03 -8.73
CA SER A 145 -8.44 -17.06 -9.79
C SER A 145 -6.94 -17.11 -10.13
N PHE A 146 -6.08 -17.28 -9.12
CA PHE A 146 -4.65 -17.43 -9.30
C PHE A 146 -4.30 -18.76 -9.99
N CYS A 147 -4.88 -19.87 -9.54
CA CYS A 147 -4.71 -21.19 -10.15
C CYS A 147 -5.19 -21.20 -11.61
N ASN A 148 -6.32 -20.57 -11.90
CA ASN A 148 -6.85 -20.44 -13.27
C ASN A 148 -5.96 -19.55 -14.15
N GLY A 149 -5.32 -18.52 -13.58
CA GLY A 149 -4.29 -17.74 -14.25
C GLY A 149 -3.09 -18.62 -14.65
N ILE A 150 -2.57 -19.42 -13.72
CA ILE A 150 -1.46 -20.35 -14.01
C ILE A 150 -1.85 -21.37 -15.07
N LYS A 151 -3.07 -21.93 -15.01
CA LYS A 151 -3.54 -22.92 -16.00
C LYS A 151 -3.54 -22.37 -17.42
N LYS A 152 -3.86 -21.09 -17.62
CA LYS A 152 -3.82 -20.44 -18.94
C LYS A 152 -2.40 -20.37 -19.51
N ASP A 153 -1.41 -20.15 -18.64
CA ASP A 153 0.00 -19.98 -19.01
C ASP A 153 0.86 -21.16 -18.52
N ILE A 154 0.31 -22.38 -18.52
CA ILE A 154 0.93 -23.54 -17.87
C ILE A 154 2.33 -23.86 -18.43
N THR A 155 2.49 -23.78 -19.75
CA THR A 155 3.77 -24.08 -20.43
C THR A 155 4.87 -23.09 -20.02
N PRO A 156 4.68 -21.76 -20.11
CA PRO A 156 5.61 -20.79 -19.56
C PRO A 156 5.95 -21.00 -18.09
N VAL A 157 4.96 -21.32 -17.24
CA VAL A 157 5.19 -21.48 -15.79
C VAL A 157 6.00 -22.75 -15.51
N LYS A 158 5.72 -23.86 -16.19
CA LYS A 158 6.53 -25.08 -16.10
C LYS A 158 7.98 -24.81 -16.54
N ASN A 159 8.16 -24.09 -17.65
CA ASN A 159 9.49 -23.69 -18.11
C ASN A 159 10.23 -22.82 -17.08
N ALA A 160 9.54 -21.92 -16.38
CA ALA A 160 10.15 -21.09 -15.34
C ALA A 160 10.65 -21.89 -14.13
N ILE A 161 10.09 -23.07 -13.88
CA ILE A 161 10.52 -23.98 -12.80
C ILE A 161 11.71 -24.83 -13.27
N SER A 162 11.64 -25.38 -14.49
CA SER A 162 12.65 -26.32 -15.00
C SER A 162 13.92 -25.64 -15.50
N LEU A 163 13.80 -24.45 -16.10
CA LEU A 163 14.93 -23.73 -16.69
C LEU A 163 15.65 -22.86 -15.65
N SER A 164 16.98 -22.78 -15.77
CA SER A 164 17.80 -21.87 -14.97
C SER A 164 17.78 -20.42 -15.48
N VAL A 165 17.00 -20.13 -16.52
CA VAL A 165 16.96 -18.81 -17.17
C VAL A 165 16.03 -17.89 -16.39
N GLY A 166 16.59 -16.90 -15.72
CA GLY A 166 15.83 -15.88 -15.00
C GLY A 166 15.32 -14.76 -15.92
N SER A 167 14.29 -14.04 -15.45
CA SER A 167 13.75 -12.83 -16.11
C SER A 167 14.70 -11.63 -16.05
N GLY A 168 15.85 -11.73 -15.36
CA GLY A 168 16.76 -10.61 -15.12
C GLY A 168 17.26 -9.89 -16.37
N PHE A 169 17.39 -10.60 -17.51
CA PHE A 169 17.68 -9.97 -18.80
C PHE A 169 16.53 -9.08 -19.29
N VAL A 170 15.29 -9.56 -19.17
CA VAL A 170 14.08 -8.84 -19.61
C VAL A 170 13.79 -7.68 -18.65
N GLU A 171 13.89 -7.90 -17.35
CA GLU A 171 13.66 -6.88 -16.31
C GLU A 171 14.78 -5.81 -16.29
N GLY A 172 16.01 -6.22 -16.55
CA GLY A 172 17.17 -5.32 -16.67
C GLY A 172 17.10 -4.36 -17.85
N ASN A 173 16.27 -4.63 -18.86
CA ASN A 173 16.02 -3.74 -20.00
C ASN A 173 15.01 -2.62 -19.70
N ASN A 174 14.93 -2.18 -18.45
CA ASN A 174 14.08 -1.07 -17.99
C ASN A 174 14.40 0.28 -18.69
N LYS A 175 15.58 0.40 -19.33
CA LYS A 175 15.98 1.52 -20.18
C LYS A 175 14.94 1.87 -21.25
N PHE A 176 14.23 0.88 -21.79
CA PHE A 176 13.22 1.13 -22.82
C PHE A 176 12.00 1.86 -22.23
N LYS A 177 11.56 1.45 -21.02
CA LYS A 177 10.45 2.11 -20.33
C LYS A 177 10.78 3.57 -20.02
N VAL A 178 12.03 3.86 -19.63
CA VAL A 178 12.51 5.22 -19.38
C VAL A 178 12.49 6.04 -20.68
N LEU A 179 13.07 5.51 -21.76
CA LEU A 179 13.06 6.18 -23.08
C LEU A 179 11.64 6.44 -23.59
N LYS A 180 10.72 5.48 -23.44
CA LYS A 180 9.31 5.64 -23.80
C LYS A 180 8.66 6.79 -23.03
N ARG A 181 8.86 6.88 -21.70
CA ARG A 181 8.30 7.98 -20.87
C ARG A 181 8.81 9.36 -21.29
N ILE A 182 10.09 9.47 -21.65
CA ILE A 182 10.71 10.75 -22.04
C ILE A 182 10.28 11.17 -23.45
N VAL A 183 10.22 10.22 -24.39
CA VAL A 183 10.21 10.51 -25.83
C VAL A 183 8.81 10.37 -26.43
N TYR A 184 8.02 9.37 -26.01
CA TYR A 184 6.79 9.01 -26.72
C TYR A 184 5.74 10.12 -26.69
N GLY A 185 5.55 10.77 -25.53
CA GLY A 185 4.60 11.87 -25.37
C GLY A 185 5.05 13.20 -26.01
N ARG A 186 6.32 13.32 -26.40
CA ARG A 186 6.91 14.57 -26.94
C ARG A 186 7.27 14.51 -28.41
N SER A 187 7.53 13.33 -28.96
CA SER A 187 8.21 13.20 -30.26
C SER A 187 7.61 12.14 -31.19
N GLY A 188 6.54 11.45 -30.78
CA GLY A 188 5.87 10.44 -31.60
C GLY A 188 6.67 9.13 -31.77
N LEU A 189 6.09 8.20 -32.55
CA LEU A 189 6.56 6.81 -32.63
C LEU A 189 7.90 6.67 -33.39
N VAL A 190 8.09 7.46 -34.46
CA VAL A 190 9.32 7.47 -35.29
C VAL A 190 10.56 7.88 -34.48
N ASN A 191 10.43 8.89 -33.62
CA ASN A 191 11.55 9.34 -32.78
C ASN A 191 11.82 8.39 -31.60
N LEU A 192 10.80 7.68 -31.12
CA LEU A 192 10.99 6.62 -30.13
C LEU A 192 11.81 5.48 -30.73
N GLU A 193 11.53 5.07 -31.97
CA GLU A 193 12.28 4.02 -32.65
C GLU A 193 13.75 4.40 -32.86
N LYS A 194 14.03 5.60 -33.37
CA LYS A 194 15.41 6.08 -33.56
C LYS A 194 16.21 6.10 -32.24
N LYS A 195 15.60 6.61 -31.16
CA LYS A 195 16.24 6.63 -29.82
C LYS A 195 16.38 5.25 -29.19
N TYR A 196 15.43 4.36 -29.45
CA TYR A 196 15.53 2.95 -29.04
C TYR A 196 16.71 2.28 -29.74
N LYS A 197 16.78 2.38 -31.07
CA LYS A 197 17.87 1.86 -31.88
C LYS A 197 19.23 2.35 -31.36
N LEU A 198 19.37 3.66 -31.11
CA LEU A 198 20.57 4.24 -30.49
C LEU A 198 20.93 3.67 -29.10
N ALA A 199 19.95 3.38 -28.25
CA ALA A 199 20.20 2.94 -26.88
C ALA A 199 20.50 1.44 -26.75
N PHE A 200 20.07 0.63 -27.73
CA PHE A 200 20.10 -0.84 -27.63
C PHE A 200 20.85 -1.55 -28.77
N LEU A 201 20.95 -0.97 -29.96
CA LEU A 201 21.67 -1.58 -31.10
C LEU A 201 23.19 -1.37 -31.17
N PRO A 202 23.86 -0.45 -30.45
CA PRO A 202 25.33 -0.38 -30.44
C PRO A 202 26.02 -1.64 -29.90
N LYS A 203 25.26 -2.60 -29.36
CA LYS A 203 25.76 -3.91 -28.92
C LYS A 203 25.75 -4.98 -30.01
N ASN A 204 25.16 -4.71 -31.18
CA ASN A 204 25.23 -5.58 -32.35
C ASN A 204 26.37 -5.08 -33.26
N GLN A 205 27.18 -6.00 -33.78
CA GLN A 205 28.35 -5.69 -34.62
C GLN A 205 28.00 -4.92 -35.91
N ASP A 206 26.74 -4.95 -36.35
CA ASP A 206 26.30 -4.40 -37.65
C ASP A 206 25.58 -3.04 -37.57
N PHE A 207 25.66 -2.32 -36.45
CA PHE A 207 24.95 -1.04 -36.31
C PHE A 207 25.77 0.16 -36.79
N SER A 208 25.34 0.80 -37.89
CA SER A 208 25.86 2.09 -38.35
C SER A 208 24.93 3.25 -38.00
N LEU A 209 25.48 4.36 -37.50
CA LEU A 209 24.73 5.59 -37.20
C LEU A 209 24.04 6.18 -38.44
N SER A 210 24.56 5.92 -39.65
CA SER A 210 23.94 6.35 -40.91
C SER A 210 22.58 5.69 -41.17
N SER A 211 22.27 4.56 -40.52
CA SER A 211 20.97 3.87 -40.63
C SER A 211 19.82 4.54 -39.84
N LEU A 212 20.13 5.58 -39.05
CA LEU A 212 19.16 6.33 -38.25
C LEU A 212 18.66 7.62 -38.92
N VAL A 213 19.28 8.03 -40.03
CA VAL A 213 18.92 9.23 -40.80
C VAL A 213 17.59 9.00 -41.49
#